data_AF-A0A8T4PMK8-F1
#
_entry.id   AF-A0A8T4PMK8-F1
#
_cell.length_a   1.000
_cell.length_b   1.000
_cell.length_c   1.000
_cell.angle_alpha   90.00
_cell.angle_beta   90.00
_cell.angle_gamma   90.00
#
_symmetry.space_group_name_H-M   'P 1'
#
loop_
_entity.id
_entity.type
_entity.pdbx_description
1 polymer ?
#
loop_
_entity_poly.entity_id
_entity_poly.type
_entity_poly.pdbx_seq_one_letter_code
_entity_poly.pdbx_strand_id
1 'polypeptide(L)' 'MNDKQFEIICKKLDKIISVVAIQSIGNKDEKIYLLKLAGLTSDEISPIVGIKNVRDTKGWKRK' A
#
# COMPACT_ATOMS: atom_id res chain seq x y z
N MET A 1 7.63 -22.39 14.27
CA MET A 1 6.86 -21.58 13.30
C MET A 1 6.49 -22.49 12.16
N ASN A 2 5.21 -22.56 11.77
CA ASN A 2 4.79 -23.39 10.64
C ASN A 2 4.82 -22.59 9.32
N ASP A 3 4.73 -23.29 8.20
CA ASP A 3 4.83 -22.69 6.86
C ASP A 3 3.80 -21.58 6.63
N LYS A 4 2.58 -21.74 7.18
CA LYS A 4 1.53 -20.71 7.11
C LYS A 4 1.92 -19.42 7.84
N GLN A 5 2.52 -19.54 9.03
CA GLN A 5 2.99 -18.38 9.79
C GLN A 5 4.14 -17.67 9.05
N PHE A 6 5.04 -18.45 8.44
CA PHE A 6 6.14 -17.89 7.65
C PHE A 6 5.63 -17.11 6.43
N GLU A 7 4.69 -17.68 5.67
CA GLU A 7 4.10 -17.03 4.49
C GLU A 7 3.41 -15.71 4.86
N ILE A 8 2.69 -15.67 6.00
CA ILE A 8 2.07 -14.45 6.50
C ILE A 8 3.12 -13.39 6.84
N ILE A 9 4.26 -13.78 7.43
CA ILE A 9 5.35 -12.85 7.76
C ILE A 9 5.99 -12.30 6.48
N CYS A 10 6.29 -13.15 5.49
CA CYS A 10 6.83 -12.71 4.20
C CYS A 10 5.91 -11.69 3.52
N LYS A 11 4.59 -11.95 3.44
CA LYS A 11 3.63 -11.00 2.88
C LYS A 11 3.61 -9.66 3.61
N LYS A 12 3.76 -9.65 4.94
CA LYS A 12 3.84 -8.41 5.72
C LYS A 12 5.14 -7.65 5.44
N LEU A 13 6.26 -8.35 5.31
CA LEU A 13 7.55 -7.75 4.96
C LEU A 13 7.52 -7.12 3.57
N ASP A 14 6.95 -7.81 2.58
CA ASP A 14 6.82 -7.30 1.20
C ASP A 14 6.01 -5.99 1.15
N LYS A 15 4.92 -5.92 1.94
CA LYS A 15 4.14 -4.68 2.08
C LYS A 15 4.97 -3.54 2.68
N ILE A 16 5.75 -3.80 3.73
CA ILE A 16 6.60 -2.77 4.36
C ILE A 16 7.67 -2.26 3.37
N ILE A 17 8.33 -3.16 2.64
CA ILE A 17 9.32 -2.80 1.61
C ILE A 17 8.67 -1.90 0.56
N SER A 18 7.46 -2.26 0.11
CA SER A 18 6.69 -1.46 -0.85
C SER A 18 6.41 -0.05 -0.33
N VAL A 19 6.00 0.07 0.95
CA VAL A 19 5.74 1.37 1.59
C VAL A 19 7.00 2.23 1.68
N VAL A 20 8.16 1.65 1.98
CA VAL A 20 9.44 2.36 2.04
C VAL A 20 9.88 2.83 0.65
N ALA A 21 9.78 1.95 -0.36
CA ALA A 21 10.20 2.24 -1.73
C ALA A 21 9.44 3.43 -2.35
N ILE A 22 8.15 3.58 -2.03
CA ILE A 22 7.30 4.63 -2.58
C ILE A 22 7.31 5.94 -1.78
N GLN A 23 8.03 6.03 -0.64
CA GLN A 23 8.08 7.26 0.18
C GLN A 23 8.58 8.49 -0.59
N SER A 24 9.55 8.29 -1.50
CA SER A 24 10.17 9.35 -2.29
C SER A 24 9.25 9.97 -3.36
N ILE A 25 8.12 9.34 -3.66
CA ILE A 25 7.20 9.78 -4.71
C ILE A 25 6.38 10.98 -4.20
N GLY A 26 6.59 12.17 -4.77
CA GLY A 26 5.86 13.38 -4.35
C GLY A 26 4.37 13.37 -4.72
N ASN A 27 4.01 12.69 -5.83
CA ASN A 27 2.64 12.63 -6.31
C ASN A 27 1.80 11.64 -5.47
N LYS A 28 0.75 12.16 -4.81
CA LYS A 28 -0.13 11.36 -3.95
C LYS A 28 -0.95 10.32 -4.72
N ASP A 29 -1.49 10.66 -5.90
CA ASP A 29 -2.27 9.72 -6.70
C ASP A 29 -1.38 8.57 -7.20
N GLU A 30 -0.12 8.87 -7.57
CA GLU A 30 0.85 7.84 -7.96
C GLU A 30 1.20 6.93 -6.78
N LYS A 31 1.44 7.48 -5.58
CA LYS A 31 1.62 6.70 -4.35
C LYS A 31 0.45 5.76 -4.08
N ILE A 32 -0.78 6.26 -4.17
CA ILE A 32 -1.98 5.45 -3.92
C ILE A 32 -2.09 4.32 -4.93
N TYR A 33 -1.84 4.60 -6.21
CA TYR A 33 -1.89 3.58 -7.27
C TYR A 33 -0.87 2.46 -7.03
N LEU A 34 0.38 2.81 -6.72
CA LEU A 34 1.44 1.83 -6.49
C LEU A 34 1.19 0.99 -5.22
N LEU A 35 0.72 1.61 -4.14
CA LEU A 35 0.36 0.88 -2.93
C LEU A 35 -0.83 -0.06 -3.14
N LYS A 36 -1.82 0.34 -3.96
CA LYS A 36 -2.92 -0.53 -4.38
C LYS A 36 -2.41 -1.73 -5.19
N LEU A 37 -1.48 -1.50 -6.13
CA LEU A 37 -0.86 -2.60 -6.90
C LEU A 37 -0.04 -3.55 -6.01
N ALA A 38 0.57 -3.04 -4.93
CA ALA A 38 1.25 -3.86 -3.93
C ALA A 38 0.27 -4.63 -3.00
N GLY A 39 -1.04 -4.55 -3.25
CA GLY A 39 -2.05 -5.31 -2.51
C GLY A 39 -2.42 -4.73 -1.15
N LEU A 40 -2.14 -3.44 -0.91
CA LEU A 40 -2.62 -2.77 0.28
C LEU A 40 -4.10 -2.39 0.15
N THR A 41 -4.84 -2.53 1.24
CA THR A 41 -6.25 -2.14 1.30
C THR A 41 -6.40 -0.63 1.44
N SER A 42 -7.61 -0.10 1.19
CA SER A 42 -7.88 1.33 1.38
C SER A 42 -7.54 1.80 2.80
N ASP A 43 -7.79 0.95 3.79
CA ASP A 43 -7.64 1.29 5.21
C ASP A 43 -6.16 1.28 5.62
N GLU A 44 -5.34 0.43 4.99
CA GLU A 44 -3.89 0.45 5.13
C GLU A 44 -3.27 1.69 4.46
N ILE A 45 -3.79 2.10 3.29
CA ILE A 45 -3.23 3.22 2.52
C ILE A 45 -3.61 4.58 3.11
N SER A 46 -4.84 4.78 3.57
CA SER A 46 -5.33 6.03 4.15
C SER A 46 -4.35 6.71 5.14
N PRO A 47 -3.82 6.02 6.18
CA PRO A 47 -2.86 6.61 7.11
C PRO A 47 -1.48 6.88 6.48
N ILE A 48 -1.05 6.11 5.47
CA ILE A 48 0.26 6.28 4.82
C ILE A 48 0.31 7.58 4.01
N VAL A 49 -0.76 7.91 3.30
CA VAL A 49 -0.87 9.14 2.49
C VAL A 49 -1.56 10.30 3.22
N GLY A 50 -2.13 10.07 4.40
CA GLY A 50 -2.81 11.08 5.21
C GLY A 50 -4.15 11.53 4.61
N ILE A 51 -4.95 10.59 4.08
CA ILE A 51 -6.25 10.87 3.45
C ILE A 51 -7.30 9.93 4.06
N LYS A 52 -8.47 10.47 4.44
CA LYS A 52 -9.55 9.67 5.06
C LYS A 52 -10.17 8.67 4.08
N ASN A 53 -10.52 9.12 2.87
CA ASN A 53 -11.19 8.32 1.84
C ASN A 53 -10.34 8.19 0.57
N VAL A 54 -9.36 7.27 0.58
CA VAL A 54 -8.50 7.03 -0.60
C VAL A 54 -9.27 6.50 -1.81
N ARG A 55 -10.43 5.86 -1.61
CA ARG A 55 -11.24 5.30 -2.71
C ARG A 55 -11.76 6.35 -3.70
N ASP A 56 -11.88 7.60 -3.25
CA ASP A 56 -12.39 8.69 -4.09
C ASP A 56 -11.30 9.32 -4.97
N THR A 57 -10.03 9.04 -4.69
CA THR A 57 -8.85 9.60 -5.38
C THR A 57 -8.67 9.03 -6.79
N LYS A 58 -7.97 9.77 -7.66
CA LYS A 58 -7.69 9.31 -9.02
C LYS A 58 -6.73 8.12 -9.01
N GLY A 59 -5.77 8.13 -8.09
CA GLY A 59 -4.83 7.02 -7.87
C GLY A 59 -5.53 5.70 -7.59
N TRP A 60 -6.57 5.70 -6.75
CA TRP A 60 -7.32 4.48 -6.43
C TRP A 60 -8.19 3.99 -7.59
N LYS A 61 -8.82 4.91 -8.32
CA LYS A 61 -9.71 4.61 -9.45
C LYS A 61 -8.94 4.15 -10.70
N ARG A 62 -7.63 4.38 -10.76
CA ARG A 62 -6.76 3.92 -11.84
C ARG A 62 -6.73 2.39 -11.90
N LYS A 63 -6.78 1.85 -13.12
CA LYS A 63 -6.70 0.41 -13.41
C LYS A 63 -5.27 -0.09 -13.34
#